data_AF-A0A815SYV5-F1
#
_entry.id   AF-A0A815SYV5-F1
#
_cell.length_a   1.000
_cell.length_b   1.000
_cell.length_c   1.000
_cell.angle_alpha   90.00
_cell.angle_beta   90.00
_cell.angle_gamma   90.00
#
_symmetry.space_group_name_H-M   'P 1'
#
loop_
_entity.id
_entity.type
_entity.pdbx_description
1 polymer ?
#
loop_
_entity_poly.entity_id
_entity_poly.type
_entity_poly.pdbx_seq_one_letter_code
_entity_poly.pdbx_strand_id
1 'polypeptide(L)'
;MSKNRFKALLQFCRFDNTATREERLKSDKLAAIRDLWTMCLARLQVYYTPDGSLTVDEQLIPTRDRCNFRQYMSSKPGKYGLKIFWCCDSGTVYPLNGEVYLGRQPGATVVAKDANRIRNLVKRLVHPWINTGRTITTDNYFTSTELAEDLLELQPNAQRPEQSSIFCFDRQLTLVSYVRKKSHAVILLSSLHHDQTIVDDEKKKPEMILYYNDTKGGVDHMDQMVQTYSCKRKSKRWPMTFFFNVLDIGALAAFLVWTTKNPQWNEKKNYRRRLFLMELGYDLVRSHLDRRRQQPHALQHNVRIAIQALGLTVTTSHPTIVSTSNGKQRCHLCPKERTRKAPILVYRNELRTELNNRAVIKKAYEMGRVPTVVIATDTIKARKHVDLPDLKKCLLALPDNKTEHLPGYLPLVPGMPILLQENIVCELGLSNGAQGIFRELIYDRVSEPTTGTDEEAFTPDTVFIRNAQYALVEIAKSKISKLGSLEPLVVPIPIIEKTFDADLEKLYSDKGAVMKLFKDRKLKASISVKRKALP
;
A
#
# COMPACT_ATOMS: atom_id res chain seq x y z
N MET A 1 10.08 -6.92 -0.65
CA MET A 1 9.86 -6.20 0.63
C MET A 1 8.96 -7.03 1.54
N SER A 2 9.06 -6.93 2.87
CA SER A 2 8.10 -7.62 3.75
C SER A 2 6.72 -6.96 3.72
N LYS A 3 5.67 -7.73 4.02
CA LYS A 3 4.28 -7.25 4.08
C LYS A 3 4.11 -6.10 5.08
N ASN A 4 4.75 -6.19 6.24
CA ASN A 4 4.64 -5.17 7.30
C ASN A 4 5.33 -3.86 6.88
N ARG A 5 6.52 -3.93 6.27
CA ARG A 5 7.20 -2.74 5.75
C ARG A 5 6.38 -2.07 4.64
N PHE A 6 5.79 -2.86 3.73
CA PHE A 6 4.92 -2.33 2.69
C PHE A 6 3.70 -1.61 3.25
N LYS A 7 3.01 -2.21 4.23
CA LYS A 7 1.88 -1.58 4.93
C LYS A 7 2.29 -0.29 5.65
N ALA A 8 3.44 -0.29 6.34
CA ALA A 8 3.96 0.89 7.02
C ALA A 8 4.25 2.02 6.03
N LEU A 9 4.93 1.74 4.91
CA LEU A 9 5.19 2.75 3.87
C LEU A 9 3.88 3.31 3.30
N LEU A 10 2.89 2.46 3.02
CA LEU A 10 1.57 2.92 2.56
C LEU A 10 0.85 3.79 3.60
N GLN A 11 1.09 3.58 4.91
CA GLN A 11 0.50 4.40 5.97
C GLN A 11 1.19 5.76 6.09
N PHE A 12 2.51 5.79 5.99
CA PHE A 12 3.32 6.99 6.25
C PHE A 12 3.63 7.83 5.01
N CYS A 13 3.41 7.32 3.79
CA CYS A 13 3.65 8.10 2.56
C CYS A 13 2.86 9.42 2.54
N ARG A 14 3.56 10.52 2.28
CA ARG A 14 3.08 11.92 2.15
C ARG A 14 3.77 12.57 0.95
N PHE A 15 3.18 13.60 0.38
CA PHE A 15 3.63 14.22 -0.88
C PHE A 15 3.91 15.72 -0.75
N ASP A 16 3.99 16.22 0.49
CA ASP A 16 4.13 17.63 0.79
C ASP A 16 4.65 17.85 2.22
N ASN A 17 5.05 19.09 2.52
CA ASN A 17 5.45 19.50 3.86
C ASN A 17 4.22 19.82 4.72
N THR A 18 4.06 19.10 5.83
CA THR A 18 2.93 19.30 6.76
C THR A 18 3.01 20.67 7.46
N ALA A 19 4.20 21.20 7.71
CA ALA A 19 4.37 22.49 8.40
C ALA A 19 3.80 23.68 7.61
N THR A 20 3.75 23.59 6.28
CA THR A 20 3.22 24.67 5.42
C THR A 20 1.84 24.35 4.85
N ARG A 21 1.26 23.19 5.19
CA ARG A 21 0.02 22.71 4.56
C ARG A 21 -1.18 23.58 4.92
N GLU A 22 -1.30 23.99 6.17
CA GLU A 22 -2.44 24.80 6.64
C GLU A 22 -2.52 26.14 5.90
N GLU A 23 -1.38 26.80 5.68
CA GLU A 23 -1.32 28.05 4.91
C GLU A 23 -1.70 27.83 3.45
N ARG A 24 -1.13 26.81 2.79
CA ARG A 24 -1.46 26.49 1.39
C ARG A 24 -2.92 26.10 1.20
N LEU A 25 -3.55 25.47 2.18
CA LEU A 25 -4.98 25.13 2.12
C LEU A 25 -5.90 26.36 2.11
N LYS A 26 -5.41 27.56 2.49
CA LYS A 26 -6.17 28.80 2.40
C LYS A 26 -6.39 29.26 0.95
N SER A 27 -5.62 28.75 0.00
CA SER A 27 -5.73 29.10 -1.42
C SER A 27 -5.88 27.89 -2.35
N ASP A 28 -5.40 26.71 -1.94
CA ASP A 28 -5.43 25.50 -2.77
C ASP A 28 -5.86 24.24 -2.01
N LYS A 29 -7.06 23.74 -2.33
CA LYS A 29 -7.57 22.46 -1.82
C LYS A 29 -6.72 21.24 -2.21
N LEU A 30 -5.87 21.32 -3.24
CA LEU A 30 -4.99 20.24 -3.67
C LEU A 30 -3.63 20.23 -2.94
N ALA A 31 -3.38 21.14 -1.99
CA ALA A 31 -2.08 21.36 -1.34
C ALA A 31 -1.34 20.06 -0.91
N ALA A 32 -2.07 19.04 -0.44
CA ALA A 32 -1.49 17.77 0.01
C ALA A 32 -0.76 16.94 -1.07
N ILE A 33 -0.95 17.26 -2.36
CA ILE A 33 -0.30 16.56 -3.49
C ILE A 33 0.04 17.49 -4.67
N ARG A 34 -0.18 18.81 -4.53
CA ARG A 34 -0.01 19.80 -5.59
C ARG A 34 1.35 19.71 -6.26
N ASP A 35 2.42 19.66 -5.48
CA ASP A 35 3.79 19.69 -6.01
C ASP A 35 4.06 18.46 -6.88
N LEU A 36 3.66 17.28 -6.42
CA LEU A 36 3.77 16.05 -7.20
C LEU A 36 2.95 16.09 -8.49
N TRP A 37 1.74 16.64 -8.43
CA TRP A 37 0.88 16.78 -9.59
C TRP A 37 1.49 17.72 -10.63
N THR A 38 1.97 18.90 -10.22
CA THR A 38 2.66 19.86 -11.10
C THR A 38 3.91 19.24 -11.72
N MET A 39 4.71 18.51 -10.94
CA MET A 39 5.88 17.80 -11.47
C MET A 39 5.50 16.75 -12.52
N CYS A 40 4.42 15.99 -12.30
CA CYS A 40 3.94 15.01 -13.26
C CYS A 40 3.55 15.68 -14.59
N LEU A 41 2.69 16.71 -14.54
CA LEU A 41 2.24 17.43 -15.73
C LEU A 41 3.39 18.04 -16.52
N ALA A 42 4.36 18.64 -15.84
CA ALA A 42 5.54 19.20 -16.50
C ALA A 42 6.33 18.12 -17.26
N ARG A 43 6.44 16.91 -16.73
CA ARG A 43 7.13 15.79 -17.40
C ARG A 43 6.32 15.27 -18.58
N LEU A 44 5.00 15.15 -18.46
CA LEU A 44 4.14 14.73 -19.56
C LEU A 44 4.31 15.62 -20.80
N GLN A 45 4.35 16.94 -20.60
CA GLN A 45 4.50 17.92 -21.67
C GLN A 45 5.91 17.93 -22.29
N VAL A 46 6.96 17.63 -21.51
CA VAL A 46 8.35 17.66 -22.00
C VAL A 46 8.72 16.46 -22.86
N TYR A 47 8.19 15.26 -22.55
CA TYR A 47 8.64 14.01 -23.18
C TYR A 47 7.88 13.63 -24.46
N TYR A 48 6.88 14.41 -24.86
CA TYR A 48 6.01 14.05 -25.97
C TYR A 48 5.52 15.29 -26.73
N THR A 49 5.56 15.23 -28.06
CA THR A 49 4.97 16.23 -28.95
C THR A 49 3.71 15.62 -29.55
N PRO A 50 2.51 16.19 -29.31
CA PRO A 50 1.27 15.63 -29.83
C PRO A 50 1.13 15.80 -31.34
N ASP A 51 0.27 14.98 -31.93
CA ASP A 51 -0.06 15.03 -33.35
C ASP A 51 -1.07 16.15 -33.64
N GLY A 52 -1.75 16.10 -34.79
CA GLY A 52 -2.64 17.15 -35.27
C GLY A 52 -3.92 17.35 -34.44
N SER A 53 -4.33 16.35 -33.65
CA SER A 53 -5.65 16.34 -33.03
C SER A 53 -5.58 16.05 -31.54
N LEU A 54 -6.11 16.97 -30.75
CA LEU A 54 -6.22 16.88 -29.30
C LEU A 54 -7.66 16.62 -28.91
N THR A 55 -7.87 15.97 -27.77
CA THR A 55 -9.19 15.83 -27.15
C THR A 55 -9.18 16.36 -25.72
N VAL A 56 -10.27 17.01 -25.32
CA VAL A 56 -10.51 17.45 -23.95
C VAL A 56 -11.78 16.81 -23.42
N ASP A 57 -11.64 16.12 -22.29
CA ASP A 57 -12.74 15.48 -21.59
C ASP A 57 -12.35 15.20 -20.12
N GLU A 58 -13.14 14.41 -19.43
CA GLU A 58 -13.02 14.13 -18.01
C GLU A 58 -12.74 12.67 -17.66
N GLN A 59 -11.87 12.51 -16.67
CA GLN A 59 -11.65 11.28 -15.94
C GLN A 59 -12.29 11.39 -14.55
N LEU A 60 -12.94 10.30 -14.10
CA LEU A 60 -13.40 10.17 -12.72
C LEU A 60 -12.62 9.05 -12.03
N ILE A 61 -11.74 9.39 -11.09
CA ILE A 61 -10.99 8.42 -10.29
C ILE A 61 -11.89 7.91 -9.16
N PRO A 62 -12.37 6.66 -9.19
CA PRO A 62 -13.41 6.24 -8.24
C PRO A 62 -12.89 6.21 -6.81
N THR A 63 -13.54 6.84 -5.84
CA THR A 63 -13.13 6.74 -4.44
C THR A 63 -14.28 7.05 -3.49
N ARG A 64 -14.24 6.43 -2.32
CA ARG A 64 -15.11 6.75 -1.18
C ARG A 64 -14.36 7.46 -0.06
N ASP A 65 -13.10 7.82 -0.29
CA ASP A 65 -12.30 8.56 0.67
C ASP A 65 -12.95 9.91 0.98
N ARG A 66 -12.76 10.38 2.21
CA ARG A 66 -13.24 11.70 2.63
C ARG A 66 -12.42 12.77 1.92
N CYS A 67 -13.09 13.58 1.11
CA CYS A 67 -12.49 14.63 0.31
C CYS A 67 -13.57 15.68 0.01
N ASN A 68 -13.23 16.96 0.21
CA ASN A 68 -14.18 18.08 0.11
C ASN A 68 -14.57 18.44 -1.32
N PHE A 69 -13.93 17.84 -2.33
CA PHE A 69 -14.18 18.08 -3.75
C PHE A 69 -14.52 16.80 -4.51
N ARG A 70 -14.87 15.72 -3.80
CA ARG A 70 -15.36 14.49 -4.42
C ARG A 70 -16.65 14.76 -5.21
N GLN A 71 -16.70 14.29 -6.45
CA GLN A 71 -17.83 14.46 -7.36
C GLN A 71 -18.66 13.19 -7.44
N TYR A 72 -19.95 13.37 -7.73
CA TYR A 72 -20.85 12.30 -8.15
C TYR A 72 -21.10 12.41 -9.66
N MET A 73 -20.99 11.30 -10.38
CA MET A 73 -21.34 11.22 -11.81
C MET A 73 -22.13 9.94 -12.04
N SER A 74 -23.41 10.08 -12.42
CA SER A 74 -24.34 8.96 -12.59
C SER A 74 -23.94 8.02 -13.74
N SER A 75 -23.34 8.56 -14.79
CA SER A 75 -22.97 7.86 -16.02
C SER A 75 -21.70 7.00 -15.89
N LYS A 76 -20.81 7.29 -14.93
CA LYS A 76 -19.55 6.55 -14.77
C LYS A 76 -19.75 5.32 -13.84
N PRO A 77 -19.11 4.16 -14.11
CA PRO A 77 -19.27 2.94 -13.30
C PRO A 77 -18.96 3.17 -11.81
N GLY A 78 -17.89 3.91 -11.53
CA GLY A 78 -17.52 4.36 -10.19
C GLY A 78 -18.14 5.70 -9.86
N LYS A 79 -19.43 5.72 -9.49
CA LYS A 79 -20.24 6.95 -9.37
C LYS A 79 -19.68 8.08 -8.50
N TYR A 80 -18.78 7.79 -7.56
CA TYR A 80 -18.17 8.79 -6.68
C TYR A 80 -16.66 8.78 -6.86
N GLY A 81 -16.05 9.95 -7.04
CA GLY A 81 -14.62 10.01 -7.32
C GLY A 81 -14.02 11.41 -7.33
N LEU A 82 -12.73 11.46 -7.64
CA LEU A 82 -12.01 12.72 -7.92
C LEU A 82 -12.10 12.97 -9.43
N LYS A 83 -12.68 14.11 -9.82
CA LYS A 83 -12.81 14.50 -11.24
C LYS A 83 -11.55 15.24 -11.70
N ILE A 84 -10.99 14.82 -12.82
CA ILE A 84 -9.87 15.49 -13.50
C ILE A 84 -10.30 15.76 -14.93
N PHE A 85 -10.11 16.98 -15.41
CA PHE A 85 -10.20 17.30 -16.82
C PHE A 85 -8.84 17.07 -17.46
N TRP A 86 -8.81 16.33 -18.57
CA TRP A 86 -7.60 15.99 -19.29
C TRP A 86 -7.63 16.59 -20.68
N CYS A 87 -6.45 16.98 -21.16
CA CYS A 87 -6.15 17.09 -22.57
C CYS A 87 -5.26 15.89 -22.95
N CYS A 88 -5.67 15.16 -23.98
CA CYS A 88 -4.94 14.02 -24.53
C CYS A 88 -4.70 14.21 -26.02
N ASP A 89 -3.64 13.59 -26.52
CA ASP A 89 -3.47 13.37 -27.96
C ASP A 89 -4.50 12.34 -28.44
N SER A 90 -5.31 12.66 -29.44
CA SER A 90 -6.41 11.81 -29.88
C SER A 90 -5.93 10.51 -30.54
N GLY A 91 -4.82 10.56 -31.28
CA GLY A 91 -4.29 9.41 -32.02
C GLY A 91 -3.60 8.39 -31.13
N THR A 92 -2.67 8.85 -30.28
CA THR A 92 -1.87 7.97 -29.41
C THR A 92 -2.45 7.77 -28.01
N VAL A 93 -3.52 8.51 -27.68
CA VAL A 93 -4.14 8.57 -26.34
C VAL A 93 -3.20 9.04 -25.24
N TYR A 94 -2.12 9.74 -25.60
CA TYR A 94 -1.12 10.22 -24.65
C TYR A 94 -1.69 11.34 -23.77
N PRO A 95 -1.57 11.25 -22.43
CA PRO A 95 -2.02 12.30 -21.52
C PRO A 95 -1.05 13.49 -21.55
N LEU A 96 -1.54 14.66 -21.95
CA LEU A 96 -0.71 15.84 -22.18
C LEU A 96 -0.75 16.81 -20.99
N ASN A 97 -1.96 17.20 -20.58
CA ASN A 97 -2.16 18.15 -19.50
C ASN A 97 -3.45 17.83 -18.73
N GLY A 98 -3.56 18.24 -17.47
CA GLY A 98 -4.74 17.97 -16.68
C GLY A 98 -5.02 18.98 -15.58
N GLU A 99 -6.29 19.22 -15.29
CA GLU A 99 -6.74 20.12 -14.23
C GLU A 99 -7.74 19.39 -13.31
N VAL A 100 -7.42 19.32 -12.01
CA VAL A 100 -8.28 18.68 -11.02
C VAL A 100 -9.46 19.57 -10.72
N TYR A 101 -10.67 19.02 -10.75
CA TYR A 101 -11.86 19.76 -10.33
C TYR A 101 -11.94 19.81 -8.79
N LEU A 102 -11.74 21.01 -8.23
CA LEU A 102 -11.67 21.25 -6.79
C LEU A 102 -12.94 21.95 -6.24
N GLY A 103 -13.95 22.15 -7.09
CA GLY A 103 -15.08 23.02 -6.79
C GLY A 103 -14.63 24.47 -6.59
N ARG A 104 -15.25 25.19 -5.66
CA ARG A 104 -14.85 26.56 -5.29
C ARG A 104 -13.56 26.54 -4.45
N GLN A 105 -12.51 27.22 -4.89
CA GLN A 105 -11.30 27.43 -4.08
C GLN A 105 -11.58 28.45 -2.95
N PRO A 106 -10.90 28.36 -1.80
CA PRO A 106 -11.07 29.35 -0.75
C PRO A 106 -10.56 30.73 -1.23
N GLY A 107 -11.25 31.80 -0.86
CA GLY A 107 -10.95 33.16 -1.31
C GLY A 107 -11.39 33.51 -2.75
N ALA A 108 -11.92 32.55 -3.53
CA ALA A 108 -12.43 32.84 -4.87
C ALA A 108 -13.70 33.71 -4.81
N THR A 109 -13.66 34.87 -5.45
CA THR A 109 -14.82 35.72 -5.72
C THR A 109 -15.83 34.99 -6.62
N VAL A 110 -17.11 35.32 -6.49
CA VAL A 110 -18.16 34.77 -7.35
C VAL A 110 -17.97 35.36 -8.74
N VAL A 111 -17.22 34.68 -9.61
CA VAL A 111 -17.13 35.07 -11.01
C VAL A 111 -18.43 34.64 -11.71
N ALA A 112 -19.03 35.58 -12.45
CA ALA A 112 -20.29 35.38 -13.15
C ALA A 112 -20.22 34.30 -14.26
N LYS A 113 -21.30 33.51 -14.35
CA LYS A 113 -21.70 32.50 -15.36
C LYS A 113 -20.70 31.38 -15.71
N ASP A 114 -21.17 30.13 -15.59
CA ASP A 114 -20.41 28.88 -15.81
C ASP A 114 -19.75 28.75 -17.21
N ALA A 115 -20.30 29.38 -18.26
CA ALA A 115 -19.77 29.32 -19.63
C ALA A 115 -18.34 29.88 -19.75
N ASN A 116 -18.07 31.03 -19.11
CA ASN A 116 -16.72 31.61 -19.10
C ASN A 116 -15.71 30.72 -18.36
N ARG A 117 -16.18 29.99 -17.34
CA ARG A 117 -15.34 29.09 -16.54
C ARG A 117 -14.88 27.88 -17.34
N ILE A 118 -15.79 27.26 -18.10
CA ILE A 118 -15.50 26.09 -18.94
C ILE A 118 -14.61 26.49 -20.11
N ARG A 119 -14.91 27.60 -20.79
CA ARG A 119 -14.04 28.15 -21.84
C ARG A 119 -12.62 28.39 -21.34
N ASN A 120 -12.48 29.01 -20.16
CA ASN A 120 -11.17 29.29 -19.57
C ASN A 120 -10.44 27.99 -19.15
N LEU A 121 -11.17 26.95 -18.72
CA LEU A 121 -10.61 25.63 -18.44
C LEU A 121 -9.99 25.01 -19.69
N VAL A 122 -10.73 24.96 -20.80
CA VAL A 122 -10.21 24.43 -22.07
C VAL A 122 -8.96 25.19 -22.49
N LYS A 123 -9.00 26.53 -22.47
CA LYS A 123 -7.84 27.38 -22.77
C LYS A 123 -6.62 27.08 -21.90
N ARG A 124 -6.80 26.84 -20.59
CA ARG A 124 -5.68 26.47 -19.69
C ARG A 124 -5.12 25.09 -20.00
N LEU A 125 -5.98 24.12 -20.29
CA LEU A 125 -5.57 22.75 -20.60
C LEU A 125 -4.74 22.71 -21.88
N VAL A 126 -5.15 23.45 -22.91
CA VAL A 126 -4.50 23.43 -24.24
C VAL A 126 -3.47 24.53 -24.44
N HIS A 127 -3.23 25.39 -23.44
CA HIS A 127 -2.36 26.57 -23.53
C HIS A 127 -1.01 26.29 -24.24
N PRO A 128 -0.29 25.18 -23.98
CA PRO A 128 0.99 24.91 -24.65
C PRO A 128 0.89 24.69 -26.17
N TRP A 129 -0.30 24.38 -26.71
CA TRP A 129 -0.51 24.04 -28.12
C TRP A 129 -1.38 25.06 -28.88
N ILE A 130 -1.70 26.19 -28.25
CA ILE A 130 -2.36 27.30 -28.93
C ILE A 130 -1.46 27.82 -30.07
N ASN A 131 -2.07 28.17 -31.22
CA ASN A 131 -1.39 28.66 -32.43
C ASN A 131 -0.41 27.68 -33.08
N THR A 132 -0.57 26.37 -32.84
CA THR A 132 0.27 25.33 -33.47
C THR A 132 -0.37 24.64 -34.68
N GLY A 133 -1.56 25.08 -35.09
CA GLY A 133 -2.32 24.46 -36.19
C GLY A 133 -3.03 23.14 -35.80
N ARG A 134 -3.08 22.80 -34.51
CA ARG A 134 -3.76 21.59 -34.01
C ARG A 134 -5.25 21.81 -33.79
N THR A 135 -6.02 20.77 -34.02
CA THR A 135 -7.47 20.71 -33.77
C THR A 135 -7.73 20.25 -32.34
N ILE A 136 -8.79 20.75 -31.73
CA ILE A 136 -9.25 20.33 -30.39
C ILE A 136 -10.68 19.82 -30.51
N THR A 137 -10.89 18.57 -30.13
CA THR A 137 -12.20 17.93 -30.05
C THR A 137 -12.68 17.94 -28.59
N THR A 138 -13.91 18.36 -28.35
CA THR A 138 -14.51 18.41 -27.02
C THR A 138 -15.95 17.94 -27.03
N ASP A 139 -16.47 17.44 -25.92
CA ASP A 139 -17.90 17.13 -25.77
C ASP A 139 -18.76 18.40 -25.55
N ASN A 140 -20.09 18.24 -25.62
CA ASN A 140 -21.09 19.30 -25.45
C ASN A 140 -20.95 20.07 -24.13
N TYR A 141 -20.42 19.44 -23.09
CA TYR A 141 -20.14 20.12 -21.81
C TYR A 141 -19.14 21.29 -21.98
N PHE A 142 -18.27 21.24 -22.99
CA PHE A 142 -17.18 22.17 -23.19
C PHE A 142 -17.43 23.22 -24.28
N THR A 143 -18.49 23.07 -25.08
CA THR A 143 -18.90 24.01 -26.12
C THR A 143 -19.91 25.02 -25.56
N SER A 144 -19.62 26.32 -25.68
CA SER A 144 -20.52 27.37 -25.16
C SER A 144 -21.77 27.52 -26.04
N THR A 145 -22.93 27.58 -25.39
CA THR A 145 -24.27 27.52 -26.01
C THR A 145 -24.77 28.82 -26.62
N GLU A 146 -24.04 29.93 -26.48
CA GLU A 146 -24.48 31.27 -26.92
C GLU A 146 -24.80 31.32 -28.43
N LEU A 147 -24.20 30.48 -29.28
CA LEU A 147 -24.54 30.33 -30.70
C LEU A 147 -25.55 29.19 -30.98
N ALA A 148 -25.62 28.19 -30.11
CA ALA A 148 -26.51 27.04 -30.29
C ALA A 148 -27.95 27.34 -29.83
N GLU A 149 -28.13 28.24 -28.86
CA GLU A 149 -29.42 28.72 -28.37
C GLU A 149 -30.14 29.61 -29.41
N ASP A 150 -29.39 30.40 -30.19
CA ASP A 150 -29.93 31.20 -31.30
C ASP A 150 -30.33 30.35 -32.52
N LEU A 151 -29.95 29.06 -32.56
CA LEU A 151 -30.16 28.14 -33.68
C LEU A 151 -31.22 27.06 -33.41
N LEU A 152 -32.25 27.40 -32.64
CA LEU A 152 -33.41 26.55 -32.30
C LEU A 152 -34.10 25.92 -33.53
N GLU A 153 -33.95 26.52 -34.72
CA GLU A 153 -34.49 26.01 -36.00
C GLU A 153 -33.79 24.75 -36.55
N LEU A 154 -32.61 24.38 -36.02
CA LEU A 154 -31.83 23.22 -36.48
C LEU A 154 -32.08 21.94 -35.67
N GLN A 155 -33.03 21.98 -34.73
CA GLN A 155 -33.51 20.81 -33.99
C GLN A 155 -34.25 19.81 -34.91
N PRO A 156 -34.29 18.52 -34.56
CA PRO A 156 -34.98 17.52 -35.36
C PRO A 156 -36.51 17.76 -35.32
N ASN A 157 -37.05 18.43 -36.33
CA ASN A 157 -38.49 18.45 -36.58
C ASN A 157 -38.94 17.05 -37.05
N ALA A 158 -40.15 16.63 -36.65
CA ALA A 158 -40.73 15.31 -36.96
C ALA A 158 -40.81 14.97 -38.48
N GLN A 159 -40.58 15.97 -39.33
CA GLN A 159 -40.61 15.92 -40.79
C GLN A 159 -39.25 15.59 -41.43
N ARG A 160 -38.13 15.63 -40.70
CA ARG A 160 -36.81 15.36 -41.29
C ARG A 160 -36.57 13.86 -41.51
N PRO A 161 -36.18 13.42 -42.71
CA PRO A 161 -35.91 12.01 -42.98
C PRO A 161 -34.66 11.53 -42.24
N GLU A 162 -34.62 10.24 -41.92
CA GLU A 162 -33.42 9.61 -41.37
C GLU A 162 -32.24 9.77 -42.33
N GLN A 163 -31.05 9.90 -41.76
CA GLN A 163 -29.78 10.09 -42.49
C GLN A 163 -29.67 11.42 -43.25
N SER A 164 -30.59 12.37 -43.02
CA SER A 164 -30.49 13.71 -43.58
C SER A 164 -29.56 14.61 -42.77
N SER A 165 -28.86 15.51 -43.46
CA SER A 165 -27.94 16.48 -42.88
C SER A 165 -28.34 17.90 -43.32
N ILE A 166 -28.25 18.86 -42.41
CA ILE A 166 -28.36 20.29 -42.71
C ILE A 166 -27.07 20.94 -42.22
N PHE A 167 -26.50 21.80 -43.06
CA PHE A 167 -25.29 22.56 -42.76
C PHE A 167 -25.64 24.04 -42.65
N CYS A 168 -25.09 24.69 -41.63
CA CYS A 168 -25.14 26.12 -41.44
C CYS A 168 -23.70 26.64 -41.45
N PHE A 169 -23.45 27.69 -42.23
CA PHE A 169 -22.12 28.28 -42.39
C PHE A 169 -22.14 29.69 -41.82
N ASP A 170 -21.26 29.94 -40.87
CA ASP A 170 -20.83 31.27 -40.46
C ASP A 170 -19.37 31.48 -40.92
N ARG A 171 -18.93 32.74 -41.03
CA ARG A 171 -17.64 33.13 -41.65
C ARG A 171 -16.46 32.23 -41.28
N GLN A 172 -16.39 31.75 -40.03
CA GLN A 172 -15.30 30.93 -39.52
C GLN A 172 -15.76 29.58 -38.96
N LEU A 173 -17.06 29.28 -38.97
CA LEU A 173 -17.64 28.13 -38.29
C LEU A 173 -18.66 27.42 -39.18
N THR A 174 -18.63 26.10 -39.14
CA THR A 174 -19.65 25.26 -39.77
C THR A 174 -20.35 24.46 -38.69
N LEU A 175 -21.68 24.47 -38.73
CA LEU A 175 -22.53 23.68 -37.87
C LEU A 175 -23.28 22.64 -38.71
N VAL A 176 -23.33 21.40 -38.24
CA VAL A 176 -24.06 20.32 -38.91
C VAL A 176 -25.10 19.72 -37.98
N SER A 177 -26.30 19.49 -38.49
CA SER A 177 -27.40 18.79 -37.83
C SER A 177 -27.76 17.54 -38.63
N TYR A 178 -27.37 16.36 -38.13
CA TYR A 178 -27.56 15.06 -38.79
C TYR A 178 -28.59 14.20 -38.05
N VAL A 179 -29.63 13.75 -38.75
CA VAL A 179 -30.69 12.90 -38.19
C VAL A 179 -30.25 11.44 -38.23
N ARG A 180 -29.77 10.91 -37.10
CA ARG A 180 -29.35 9.50 -37.03
C ARG A 180 -30.55 8.54 -37.04
N LYS A 181 -31.61 8.93 -36.34
CA LYS A 181 -32.89 8.21 -36.22
C LYS A 181 -34.00 9.24 -36.17
N LYS A 182 -35.23 8.86 -36.52
CA LYS A 182 -36.39 9.76 -36.46
C LYS A 182 -36.46 10.46 -35.11
N SER A 183 -36.62 11.79 -35.14
CA SER A 183 -36.65 12.67 -33.96
C SER A 183 -35.35 12.75 -33.12
N HIS A 184 -34.24 12.18 -33.59
CA HIS A 184 -32.94 12.23 -32.92
C HIS A 184 -31.85 12.72 -33.87
N ALA A 185 -31.52 14.02 -33.77
CA ALA A 185 -30.40 14.62 -34.47
C ALA A 185 -29.16 14.77 -33.58
N VAL A 186 -28.00 14.68 -34.22
CA VAL A 186 -26.70 15.03 -33.65
C VAL A 186 -26.31 16.39 -34.22
N ILE A 187 -25.99 17.33 -33.33
CA ILE A 187 -25.52 18.67 -33.69
C ILE A 187 -24.04 18.76 -33.35
N LEU A 188 -23.22 19.22 -34.29
CA LEU A 188 -21.79 19.47 -34.08
C LEU A 188 -21.42 20.84 -34.67
N LEU A 189 -20.41 21.47 -34.05
CA LEU A 189 -19.82 22.74 -34.50
C LEU A 189 -18.32 22.52 -34.77
N SER A 190 -17.81 23.03 -35.88
CA SER A 190 -16.41 22.92 -36.28
C SER A 190 -15.91 24.22 -36.88
N SER A 191 -14.68 24.60 -36.54
CA SER A 191 -13.92 25.65 -37.23
C SER A 191 -12.93 25.09 -38.26
N LEU A 192 -12.91 23.78 -38.47
CA LEU A 192 -12.01 23.07 -39.39
C LEU A 192 -12.69 22.73 -40.71
N HIS A 193 -13.96 22.33 -40.66
CA HIS A 193 -14.73 21.89 -41.84
C HIS A 193 -15.49 23.08 -42.40
N HIS A 194 -15.44 23.31 -43.72
CA HIS A 194 -16.10 24.43 -44.40
C HIS A 194 -16.87 24.01 -45.66
N ASP A 195 -17.15 22.72 -45.80
CA ASP A 195 -17.93 22.16 -46.90
C ASP A 195 -19.12 21.32 -46.40
N GLN A 196 -19.87 20.74 -47.34
CA GLN A 196 -21.00 19.85 -47.08
C GLN A 196 -20.65 18.39 -47.38
N THR A 197 -19.39 18.00 -47.18
CA THR A 197 -18.94 16.66 -47.57
C THR A 197 -19.67 15.59 -46.76
N ILE A 198 -20.39 14.73 -47.47
CA ILE A 198 -21.11 13.57 -46.94
C ILE A 198 -20.49 12.32 -47.57
N VAL A 199 -20.16 11.34 -46.73
CA VAL A 199 -19.63 10.06 -47.22
C VAL A 199 -20.77 9.28 -47.88
N ASP A 200 -20.48 8.75 -49.07
CA ASP A 200 -21.38 7.89 -49.83
C ASP A 200 -21.38 6.47 -49.25
N ASP A 201 -21.89 6.33 -48.03
CA ASP A 201 -22.14 5.06 -47.37
C ASP A 201 -23.65 4.90 -47.06
N GLU A 202 -24.06 3.71 -46.63
CA GLU A 202 -25.45 3.42 -46.25
C GLU A 202 -26.00 4.37 -45.17
N LYS A 203 -25.14 5.07 -44.42
CA LYS A 203 -25.51 5.92 -43.29
C LYS A 203 -25.46 7.41 -43.65
N LYS A 204 -24.90 7.79 -44.79
CA LYS A 204 -24.77 9.16 -45.31
C LYS A 204 -24.28 10.14 -44.25
N LYS A 205 -23.24 9.75 -43.51
CA LYS A 205 -22.71 10.59 -42.44
C LYS A 205 -21.88 11.75 -43.03
N PRO A 206 -22.06 12.98 -42.53
CA PRO A 206 -21.12 14.08 -42.80
C PRO A 206 -19.71 13.69 -42.36
N GLU A 207 -18.71 14.10 -43.14
CA GLU A 207 -17.29 13.91 -42.82
C GLU A 207 -16.96 14.47 -41.42
N MET A 208 -17.52 15.64 -41.09
CA MET A 208 -17.41 16.26 -39.78
C MET A 208 -17.85 15.36 -38.60
N ILE A 209 -18.85 14.50 -38.80
CA ILE A 209 -19.29 13.53 -37.78
C ILE A 209 -18.29 12.37 -37.67
N LEU A 210 -17.71 11.94 -38.79
CA LEU A 210 -16.68 10.90 -38.80
C LEU A 210 -15.42 11.39 -38.07
N TYR A 211 -14.94 12.58 -38.43
CA TYR A 211 -13.79 13.23 -37.77
C TYR A 211 -14.01 13.37 -36.25
N TYR A 212 -15.20 13.81 -35.82
CA TYR A 212 -15.53 13.88 -34.40
C TYR A 212 -15.47 12.50 -33.71
N ASN A 213 -16.03 11.47 -34.34
CA ASN A 213 -16.02 10.13 -33.76
C ASN A 213 -14.61 9.54 -33.63
N ASP A 214 -13.73 9.84 -34.57
CA ASP A 214 -12.34 9.37 -34.57
C ASP A 214 -11.49 10.08 -33.51
N THR A 215 -11.81 11.34 -33.19
CA THR A 215 -10.98 12.17 -32.30
C THR A 215 -11.49 12.29 -30.87
N LYS A 216 -12.80 12.13 -30.63
CA LYS A 216 -13.42 12.33 -29.30
C LYS A 216 -12.95 11.32 -28.24
N GLY A 217 -12.55 10.12 -28.66
CA GLY A 217 -12.32 9.00 -27.74
C GLY A 217 -11.01 9.03 -26.93
N GLY A 218 -10.10 9.96 -27.19
CA GLY A 218 -8.74 9.89 -26.63
C GLY A 218 -8.66 9.87 -25.10
N VAL A 219 -9.44 10.71 -24.39
CA VAL A 219 -9.46 10.72 -22.91
C VAL A 219 -10.15 9.47 -22.36
N ASP A 220 -11.28 9.05 -22.93
CA ASP A 220 -12.00 7.84 -22.50
C ASP A 220 -11.14 6.57 -22.71
N HIS A 221 -10.41 6.48 -23.84
CA HIS A 221 -9.47 5.40 -24.10
C HIS A 221 -8.30 5.43 -23.12
N MET A 222 -7.73 6.62 -22.84
CA MET A 222 -6.69 6.78 -21.82
C MET A 222 -7.19 6.31 -20.44
N ASP A 223 -8.40 6.71 -20.03
CA ASP A 223 -9.01 6.29 -18.76
C ASP A 223 -9.22 4.77 -18.71
N GLN A 224 -9.78 4.19 -19.79
CA GLN A 224 -9.96 2.74 -19.90
C GLN A 224 -8.62 1.99 -19.79
N MET A 225 -7.58 2.48 -20.46
CA MET A 225 -6.24 1.92 -20.36
C MET A 225 -5.73 2.00 -18.92
N VAL A 226 -5.75 3.18 -18.29
CA VAL A 226 -5.32 3.35 -16.89
C VAL A 226 -6.06 2.38 -15.95
N GLN A 227 -7.37 2.23 -16.11
CA GLN A 227 -8.18 1.34 -15.26
C GLN A 227 -7.86 -0.15 -15.46
N THR A 228 -7.53 -0.57 -16.69
CA THR A 228 -7.23 -1.97 -17.02
C THR A 228 -6.03 -2.51 -16.24
N TYR A 229 -4.99 -1.68 -16.06
CA TYR A 229 -3.78 -2.03 -15.30
C TYR A 229 -3.52 -1.01 -14.20
N SER A 230 -4.44 -0.90 -13.25
CA SER A 230 -4.31 0.05 -12.15
C SER A 230 -3.58 -0.52 -10.93
N CYS A 231 -2.66 0.25 -10.36
CA CYS A 231 -2.00 -0.06 -9.10
C CYS A 231 -2.82 0.36 -7.86
N LYS A 232 -4.01 0.93 -8.07
CA LYS A 232 -4.86 1.47 -7.02
C LYS A 232 -5.16 0.47 -5.90
N ARG A 233 -5.12 0.98 -4.67
CA ARG A 233 -5.42 0.24 -3.45
C ARG A 233 -6.50 0.97 -2.66
N LYS A 234 -7.26 0.23 -1.86
CA LYS A 234 -8.16 0.82 -0.86
C LYS A 234 -7.35 1.69 0.09
N SER A 235 -7.73 2.95 0.20
CA SER A 235 -7.16 3.94 1.12
C SER A 235 -8.28 4.49 2.01
N LYS A 236 -7.91 5.35 2.96
CA LYS A 236 -8.82 6.28 3.65
C LYS A 236 -8.40 7.73 3.44
N ARG A 237 -7.38 7.94 2.59
CA ARG A 237 -6.68 9.21 2.36
C ARG A 237 -6.72 9.48 0.86
N TRP A 238 -7.51 10.46 0.45
CA TRP A 238 -7.67 10.83 -0.96
C TRP A 238 -6.35 11.14 -1.69
N PRO A 239 -5.29 11.72 -1.06
CA PRO A 239 -4.02 11.94 -1.75
C PRO A 239 -3.36 10.64 -2.21
N MET A 240 -3.55 9.54 -1.48
CA MET A 240 -3.05 8.23 -1.92
C MET A 240 -3.82 7.69 -3.12
N THR A 241 -5.15 7.88 -3.17
CA THR A 241 -5.94 7.51 -4.35
C THR A 241 -5.44 8.26 -5.58
N PHE A 242 -5.23 9.58 -5.43
CA PHE A 242 -4.72 10.42 -6.51
C PHE A 242 -3.31 10.00 -6.93
N PHE A 243 -2.43 9.71 -5.97
CA PHE A 243 -1.08 9.21 -6.24
C PHE A 243 -1.05 7.92 -7.06
N PHE A 244 -1.92 6.95 -6.76
CA PHE A 244 -2.00 5.74 -7.57
C PHE A 244 -2.39 6.04 -9.02
N ASN A 245 -3.31 6.98 -9.23
CA ASN A 245 -3.65 7.42 -10.59
C ASN A 245 -2.46 8.08 -11.30
N VAL A 246 -1.70 8.92 -10.59
CA VAL A 246 -0.46 9.53 -11.12
C VAL A 246 0.55 8.47 -11.56
N LEU A 247 0.72 7.39 -10.77
CA LEU A 247 1.58 6.27 -11.15
C LEU A 247 1.07 5.55 -12.40
N ASP A 248 -0.24 5.28 -12.47
CA ASP A 248 -0.84 4.59 -13.61
C ASP A 248 -0.74 5.42 -14.90
N ILE A 249 -0.96 6.73 -14.81
CA ILE A 249 -0.77 7.70 -15.89
C ILE A 249 0.69 7.74 -16.33
N GLY A 250 1.63 7.85 -15.39
CA GLY A 250 3.07 7.89 -15.70
C GLY A 250 3.54 6.61 -16.39
N ALA A 251 3.04 5.44 -15.96
CA ALA A 251 3.35 4.17 -16.58
C ALA A 251 2.75 4.04 -18.00
N LEU A 252 1.54 4.57 -18.23
CA LEU A 252 0.93 4.63 -19.56
C LEU A 252 1.73 5.57 -20.48
N ALA A 253 2.06 6.78 -20.02
CA ALA A 253 2.84 7.74 -20.79
C ALA A 253 4.22 7.17 -21.17
N ALA A 254 4.92 6.53 -20.23
CA ALA A 254 6.20 5.87 -20.48
C ALA A 254 6.07 4.73 -21.50
N PHE A 255 5.00 3.93 -21.42
CA PHE A 255 4.71 2.88 -22.38
C PHE A 255 4.52 3.43 -23.79
N LEU A 256 3.70 4.47 -23.94
CA LEU A 256 3.43 5.10 -25.24
C LEU A 256 4.72 5.65 -25.86
N VAL A 257 5.50 6.44 -25.11
CA VAL A 257 6.80 6.96 -25.55
C VAL A 257 7.75 5.83 -25.96
N TRP A 258 7.81 4.76 -25.16
CA TRP A 258 8.65 3.60 -25.48
C TRP A 258 8.24 2.93 -26.79
N THR A 259 6.94 2.69 -27.00
CA THR A 259 6.45 2.03 -28.20
C THR A 259 6.54 2.91 -29.44
N THR A 260 6.45 4.24 -29.29
CA THR A 260 6.69 5.19 -30.38
C THR A 260 8.15 5.18 -30.80
N LYS A 261 9.09 5.17 -29.85
CA LYS A 261 10.53 5.13 -30.14
C LYS A 261 11.03 3.75 -30.59
N ASN A 262 10.36 2.68 -30.16
CA ASN A 262 10.74 1.29 -30.42
C ASN A 262 9.56 0.52 -31.03
N PRO A 263 9.13 0.84 -32.27
CA PRO A 263 7.93 0.26 -32.86
C PRO A 263 8.01 -1.27 -32.97
N GLN A 264 9.20 -1.81 -33.28
CA GLN A 264 9.47 -3.24 -33.43
C GLN A 264 9.49 -4.01 -32.10
N TRP A 265 9.58 -3.33 -30.94
CA TRP A 265 9.66 -3.98 -29.64
C TRP A 265 8.37 -4.75 -29.34
N ASN A 266 8.46 -6.09 -29.31
CA ASN A 266 7.34 -7.00 -29.08
C ASN A 266 6.14 -6.77 -30.02
N GLU A 267 6.36 -6.29 -31.26
CA GLU A 267 5.30 -5.88 -32.20
C GLU A 267 4.23 -6.95 -32.45
N LYS A 268 4.63 -8.23 -32.51
CA LYS A 268 3.74 -9.38 -32.76
C LYS A 268 2.88 -9.78 -31.56
N LYS A 269 3.06 -9.15 -30.40
CA LYS A 269 2.39 -9.52 -29.15
C LYS A 269 1.25 -8.55 -28.85
N ASN A 270 0.03 -9.07 -28.69
CA ASN A 270 -1.15 -8.24 -28.37
C ASN A 270 -1.17 -7.75 -26.90
N TYR A 271 -0.22 -8.19 -26.07
CA TYR A 271 -0.12 -7.88 -24.64
C TYR A 271 1.15 -7.08 -24.27
N ARG A 272 1.65 -6.26 -25.21
CA ARG A 272 2.84 -5.39 -25.04
C ARG A 272 2.83 -4.58 -23.75
N ARG A 273 1.69 -3.98 -23.40
CA ARG A 273 1.58 -3.17 -22.18
C ARG A 273 1.80 -3.97 -20.90
N ARG A 274 1.34 -5.22 -20.85
CA ARG A 274 1.60 -6.12 -19.70
C ARG A 274 3.09 -6.41 -19.58
N LEU A 275 3.77 -6.70 -20.70
CA LEU A 275 5.21 -6.96 -20.71
C LEU A 275 5.98 -5.73 -20.25
N PHE A 276 5.63 -4.55 -20.76
CA PHE A 276 6.25 -3.30 -20.37
C PHE A 276 6.12 -3.05 -18.87
N LEU A 277 4.92 -3.25 -18.30
CA LEU A 277 4.71 -3.10 -16.86
C LEU A 277 5.47 -4.12 -16.02
N MET A 278 5.66 -5.35 -16.52
CA MET A 278 6.48 -6.36 -15.86
C MET A 278 7.95 -5.97 -15.84
N GLU A 279 8.49 -5.53 -16.98
CA GLU A 279 9.87 -5.06 -17.11
C GLU A 279 10.11 -3.80 -16.26
N LEU A 280 9.24 -2.79 -16.38
CA LEU A 280 9.28 -1.58 -15.56
C LEU A 280 9.24 -1.91 -14.06
N GLY A 281 8.34 -2.81 -13.64
CA GLY A 281 8.22 -3.24 -12.26
C GLY A 281 9.49 -3.92 -11.75
N TYR A 282 10.14 -4.74 -12.58
CA TYR A 282 11.41 -5.40 -12.26
C TYR A 282 12.56 -4.38 -12.15
N ASP A 283 12.71 -3.49 -13.12
CA ASP A 283 13.79 -2.51 -13.16
C ASP A 283 13.73 -1.53 -11.98
N LEU A 284 12.53 -1.08 -11.60
CA LEU A 284 12.32 -0.20 -10.44
C LEU A 284 12.73 -0.84 -9.11
N VAL A 285 12.65 -2.17 -8.99
CA VAL A 285 13.02 -2.88 -7.76
C VAL A 285 14.43 -3.48 -7.80
N ARG A 286 15.08 -3.52 -8.97
CA ARG A 286 16.37 -4.18 -9.17
C ARG A 286 17.45 -3.74 -8.19
N SER A 287 17.66 -2.43 -8.05
CA SER A 287 18.64 -1.87 -7.10
C SER A 287 18.33 -2.22 -5.63
N HIS A 288 17.07 -2.44 -5.29
CA HIS A 288 16.66 -2.88 -3.96
C HIS A 288 16.88 -4.38 -3.77
N LEU A 289 16.66 -5.19 -4.81
CA LEU A 289 17.00 -6.61 -4.80
C LEU A 289 18.52 -6.81 -4.67
N ASP A 290 19.32 -6.00 -5.38
CA ASP A 290 20.79 -6.05 -5.32
C ASP A 290 21.34 -5.75 -3.92
N ARG A 291 20.81 -4.74 -3.24
CA ARG A 291 21.19 -4.45 -1.84
C ARG A 291 20.79 -5.57 -0.90
N ARG A 292 19.63 -6.21 -1.13
CA ARG A 292 19.15 -7.30 -0.27
C ARG A 292 19.97 -8.56 -0.45
N ARG A 293 20.38 -8.92 -1.68
CA ARG A 293 21.20 -10.12 -1.92
C ARG A 293 22.58 -10.03 -1.28
N GLN A 294 23.12 -8.82 -1.09
CA GLN A 294 24.41 -8.58 -0.42
C GLN A 294 24.35 -8.86 1.10
N GLN A 295 23.16 -9.05 1.67
CA GLN A 295 22.97 -9.39 3.08
C GLN A 295 22.19 -10.71 3.24
N PRO A 296 22.74 -11.85 2.78
CA PRO A 296 22.01 -13.13 2.73
C PRO A 296 21.59 -13.63 4.12
N HIS A 297 22.35 -13.30 5.17
CA HIS A 297 22.04 -13.67 6.56
C HIS A 297 20.78 -12.97 7.12
N ALA A 298 20.41 -11.81 6.58
CA ALA A 298 19.22 -11.06 6.99
C ALA A 298 17.96 -11.47 6.20
N LEU A 299 18.09 -12.37 5.23
CA LEU A 299 16.99 -12.82 4.37
C LEU A 299 16.48 -14.19 4.82
N GLN A 300 15.16 -14.32 4.90
CA GLN A 300 14.50 -15.62 5.03
C GLN A 300 14.82 -16.51 3.81
N HIS A 301 14.87 -17.82 4.02
CA HIS A 301 15.27 -18.80 3.00
C HIS A 301 14.41 -18.71 1.72
N ASN A 302 13.08 -18.66 1.87
CA ASN A 302 12.14 -18.48 0.75
C ASN A 302 12.40 -17.20 -0.06
N VAL A 303 12.82 -16.11 0.59
CA VAL A 303 13.17 -14.86 -0.09
C VAL A 303 14.47 -15.01 -0.88
N ARG A 304 15.45 -15.77 -0.37
CA ARG A 304 16.69 -16.05 -1.11
C ARG A 304 16.40 -16.89 -2.36
N ILE A 305 15.58 -17.94 -2.25
CA ILE A 305 15.14 -18.74 -3.39
C ILE A 305 14.42 -17.86 -4.42
N ALA A 306 13.51 -16.99 -3.98
CA ALA A 306 12.79 -16.10 -4.90
C ALA A 306 13.73 -15.12 -5.64
N ILE A 307 14.79 -14.63 -4.97
CA ILE A 307 15.80 -13.77 -5.62
C ILE A 307 16.63 -14.58 -6.62
N GLN A 308 17.02 -15.81 -6.28
CA GLN A 308 17.76 -16.70 -7.19
C GLN A 308 16.92 -17.07 -8.43
N ALA A 309 15.62 -17.31 -8.26
CA ALA A 309 14.69 -17.60 -9.36
C ALA A 309 14.56 -16.43 -10.37
N LEU A 310 14.96 -15.22 -9.98
CA LEU A 310 15.03 -14.05 -10.86
C LEU A 310 16.38 -13.94 -11.62
N GLY A 311 17.21 -14.99 -11.58
CA GLY A 311 18.52 -15.02 -12.24
C GLY A 311 19.61 -14.23 -11.51
N LEU A 312 19.36 -13.75 -10.28
CA LEU A 312 20.33 -13.00 -9.49
C LEU A 312 21.11 -13.97 -8.58
N THR A 313 22.40 -14.12 -8.84
CA THR A 313 23.30 -14.90 -7.96
C THR A 313 23.34 -14.26 -6.57
N VAL A 314 22.93 -15.04 -5.57
CA VAL A 314 23.12 -14.71 -4.15
C VAL A 314 24.52 -15.19 -3.80
N THR A 315 25.42 -14.28 -3.45
CA THR A 315 26.78 -14.63 -3.02
C THR A 315 26.71 -15.37 -1.69
N THR A 316 26.61 -16.70 -1.75
CA THR A 316 26.88 -17.57 -0.62
C THR A 316 28.35 -17.95 -0.67
N SER A 317 29.22 -17.17 -0.03
CA SER A 317 30.55 -17.65 0.34
C SER A 317 30.39 -18.68 1.45
N HIS A 318 30.20 -19.95 1.10
CA HIS A 318 30.41 -21.07 2.01
C HIS A 318 31.83 -21.61 1.77
N PRO A 319 32.72 -21.64 2.77
CA PRO A 319 33.99 -22.34 2.66
C PRO A 319 33.73 -23.85 2.65
N THR A 320 34.32 -24.56 1.69
CA THR A 320 34.26 -26.00 1.50
C THR A 320 34.92 -26.74 2.69
N ILE A 321 34.21 -27.67 3.31
CA ILE A 321 34.74 -28.56 4.36
C ILE A 321 35.23 -29.85 3.67
N VAL A 322 36.54 -30.13 3.76
CA VAL A 322 37.11 -31.45 3.46
C VAL A 322 37.32 -32.19 4.78
N SER A 323 36.81 -33.41 4.83
CA SER A 323 36.85 -34.32 5.99
C SER A 323 38.14 -35.15 6.02
N THR A 324 38.85 -35.15 7.16
CA THR A 324 39.64 -36.30 7.62
C THR A 324 39.56 -36.44 9.14
N SER A 325 39.57 -37.69 9.56
CA SER A 325 39.25 -38.23 10.88
C SER A 325 40.39 -38.16 11.90
N ASN A 326 40.00 -38.35 13.16
CA ASN A 326 40.77 -38.77 14.33
C ASN A 326 41.61 -37.71 15.09
N GLY A 327 40.98 -37.20 16.15
CA GLY A 327 41.59 -36.41 17.22
C GLY A 327 40.52 -35.55 17.86
N LYS A 328 40.32 -35.62 19.19
CA LYS A 328 39.30 -34.83 19.93
C LYS A 328 39.31 -33.37 19.42
N GLN A 329 38.27 -32.95 18.69
CA GLN A 329 38.34 -31.67 17.98
C GLN A 329 37.93 -30.50 18.86
N ARG A 330 38.87 -29.55 18.98
CA ARG A 330 38.68 -28.17 19.44
C ARG A 330 38.05 -27.38 18.29
N CYS A 331 37.12 -26.46 18.56
CA CYS A 331 36.61 -25.56 17.51
C CYS A 331 37.74 -24.64 17.01
N HIS A 332 38.14 -24.80 15.75
CA HIS A 332 39.24 -24.07 15.11
C HIS A 332 38.97 -22.56 14.94
N LEU A 333 37.71 -22.14 15.01
CA LEU A 333 37.28 -20.75 14.77
C LEU A 333 37.29 -19.84 16.00
N CYS A 334 37.55 -20.37 17.21
CA CYS A 334 37.58 -19.54 18.40
C CYS A 334 39.01 -19.00 18.65
N PRO A 335 39.26 -17.68 18.57
CA PRO A 335 40.50 -17.10 19.04
C PRO A 335 40.67 -17.39 20.55
N LYS A 336 41.94 -17.49 21.01
CA LYS A 336 42.33 -17.93 22.36
C LYS A 336 41.65 -17.19 23.53
N GLU A 337 41.00 -16.05 23.29
CA GLU A 337 40.52 -15.13 24.33
C GLU A 337 38.99 -14.91 24.38
N ARG A 338 38.18 -15.66 23.62
CA ARG A 338 36.70 -15.57 23.74
C ARG A 338 36.02 -16.93 23.72
N THR A 339 35.91 -17.54 24.88
CA THR A 339 34.86 -18.53 25.18
C THR A 339 33.48 -17.85 25.17
N ARG A 340 32.97 -17.49 23.98
CA ARG A 340 31.57 -17.11 23.83
C ARG A 340 30.73 -18.39 23.85
N LYS A 341 29.91 -18.53 24.90
CA LYS A 341 28.91 -19.58 25.08
C LYS A 341 28.02 -19.63 23.83
N ALA A 342 28.19 -20.65 23.00
CA ALA A 342 27.38 -20.85 21.80
C ALA A 342 25.93 -21.20 22.22
N PRO A 343 24.90 -20.74 21.48
CA PRO A 343 23.53 -21.15 21.75
C PRO A 343 23.36 -22.66 21.52
N ILE A 344 22.61 -23.32 22.40
CA ILE A 344 22.27 -24.74 22.28
C ILE A 344 21.08 -24.86 21.33
N LEU A 345 21.23 -25.67 20.28
CA LEU A 345 20.14 -25.98 19.34
C LEU A 345 19.52 -27.33 19.73
N VAL A 346 18.19 -27.38 19.83
CA VAL A 346 17.43 -28.60 20.12
C VAL A 346 16.26 -28.74 19.16
N TYR A 347 15.83 -29.98 18.91
CA TYR A 347 14.79 -30.32 17.93
C TYR A 347 13.36 -30.06 18.43
N ARG A 348 13.13 -30.10 19.75
CA ARG A 348 11.80 -29.96 20.38
C ARG A 348 11.66 -28.62 21.11
N ASN A 349 10.55 -27.93 20.90
CA ASN A 349 10.29 -26.62 21.52
C ASN A 349 10.11 -26.73 23.03
N GLU A 350 9.50 -27.81 23.50
CA GLU A 350 9.31 -28.10 24.92
C GLU A 350 10.66 -28.22 25.63
N LEU A 351 11.59 -28.99 25.04
CA LEU A 351 12.95 -29.13 25.55
C LEU A 351 13.72 -27.80 25.55
N ARG A 352 13.55 -26.98 24.50
CA ARG A 352 14.17 -25.64 24.44
C ARG A 352 13.68 -24.76 25.59
N THR A 353 12.38 -24.74 25.84
CA THR A 353 11.77 -23.97 26.93
C THR A 353 12.27 -24.46 28.29
N GLU A 354 12.32 -25.77 28.51
CA GLU A 354 12.80 -26.33 29.77
C GLU A 354 14.28 -26.06 30.02
N LEU A 355 15.13 -26.18 29.00
CA LEU A 355 16.55 -25.83 29.09
C LEU A 355 16.74 -24.35 29.41
N ASN A 356 15.95 -23.46 28.80
CA ASN A 356 15.99 -22.03 29.11
C ASN A 356 15.56 -21.74 30.55
N ASN A 357 14.48 -22.36 31.03
CA ASN A 357 14.00 -22.19 32.41
C ASN A 357 15.07 -22.65 33.41
N ARG A 358 15.64 -23.85 33.21
CA ARG A 358 16.73 -24.37 34.05
C ARG A 358 17.97 -23.47 34.02
N ALA A 359 18.31 -22.91 32.86
CA ALA A 359 19.45 -22.00 32.72
C ALA A 359 19.24 -20.69 33.50
N VAL A 360 18.01 -20.14 33.50
CA VAL A 360 17.69 -18.94 34.29
C VAL A 360 17.74 -19.23 35.78
N ILE A 361 17.14 -20.32 36.24
CA ILE A 361 17.15 -20.73 37.66
C ILE A 361 18.59 -20.94 38.14
N LYS A 362 19.40 -21.70 37.39
CA LYS A 362 20.80 -21.94 37.72
C LYS A 362 21.59 -20.63 37.80
N LYS A 363 21.38 -19.72 36.85
CA LYS A 363 22.05 -18.42 36.83
C LYS A 363 21.61 -17.51 37.99
N ALA A 364 20.33 -17.54 38.36
CA ALA A 364 19.83 -16.82 39.52
C ALA A 364 20.53 -17.31 40.80
N TYR A 365 20.60 -18.64 40.99
CA TYR A 365 21.32 -19.27 42.10
C TYR A 365 22.81 -18.89 42.12
N GLU A 366 23.52 -19.00 40.99
CA GLU A 366 24.93 -18.59 40.86
C GLU A 366 25.16 -17.11 41.21
N MET A 367 24.16 -16.25 41.00
CA MET A 367 24.22 -14.81 41.31
C MET A 367 23.75 -14.46 42.73
N GLY A 368 23.32 -15.44 43.54
CA GLY A 368 22.69 -15.18 44.84
C GLY A 368 21.41 -14.35 44.72
N ARG A 369 20.68 -14.50 43.61
CA ARG A 369 19.44 -13.78 43.32
C ARG A 369 18.28 -14.75 43.17
N VAL A 370 17.08 -14.23 43.41
CA VAL A 370 15.84 -14.94 43.17
C VAL A 370 15.42 -14.75 41.69
N PRO A 371 15.02 -15.81 40.98
CA PRO A 371 14.53 -15.68 39.60
C PRO A 371 13.22 -14.88 39.56
N THR A 372 13.06 -14.06 38.52
CA THR A 372 11.82 -13.31 38.27
C THR A 372 11.07 -13.95 37.11
N VAL A 373 9.79 -14.27 37.27
CA VAL A 373 8.96 -14.81 36.18
C VAL A 373 7.92 -13.79 35.79
N VAL A 374 7.96 -13.34 34.54
CA VAL A 374 6.92 -12.48 33.97
C VAL A 374 5.79 -13.36 33.45
N ILE A 375 4.60 -13.17 34.00
CA ILE A 375 3.39 -13.88 33.60
C ILE A 375 2.64 -13.06 32.56
N ALA A 376 2.30 -13.69 31.43
CA ALA A 376 1.49 -13.08 30.40
C ALA A 376 0.07 -12.78 30.89
N THR A 377 -0.56 -11.75 30.30
CA THR A 377 -1.97 -11.45 30.56
C THR A 377 -2.82 -11.89 29.38
N ASP A 378 -3.72 -12.85 29.62
CA ASP A 378 -4.64 -13.38 28.62
C ASP A 378 -6.05 -12.81 28.79
N THR A 379 -6.62 -12.29 27.71
CA THR A 379 -8.02 -11.85 27.61
C THR A 379 -8.76 -12.69 26.60
N ILE A 380 -9.78 -13.41 27.03
CA ILE A 380 -10.60 -14.29 26.17
C ILE A 380 -11.69 -13.47 25.48
N LYS A 381 -11.77 -13.50 24.15
CA LYS A 381 -12.72 -12.69 23.33
C LYS A 381 -14.10 -13.34 23.14
N ALA A 382 -14.57 -14.19 24.05
CA ALA A 382 -15.82 -14.95 23.86
C ALA A 382 -17.08 -14.14 24.25
N ARG A 383 -18.19 -14.34 23.50
CA ARG A 383 -19.53 -13.76 23.79
C ARG A 383 -20.27 -14.44 24.96
N LYS A 384 -19.82 -15.62 25.39
CA LYS A 384 -20.32 -16.36 26.56
C LYS A 384 -19.15 -16.52 27.51
N HIS A 385 -19.33 -16.26 28.81
CA HIS A 385 -18.31 -16.54 29.81
C HIS A 385 -17.95 -18.02 29.76
N VAL A 386 -16.73 -18.33 29.30
CA VAL A 386 -16.16 -19.67 29.35
C VAL A 386 -15.48 -19.79 30.71
N ASP A 387 -16.26 -20.10 31.72
CA ASP A 387 -15.75 -20.37 33.07
C ASP A 387 -15.47 -21.87 33.20
N LEU A 388 -14.24 -22.25 32.87
CA LEU A 388 -13.75 -23.63 32.92
C LEU A 388 -12.63 -23.72 33.96
N PRO A 389 -12.58 -24.82 34.75
CA PRO A 389 -11.52 -25.03 35.72
C PRO A 389 -10.14 -24.95 35.09
N ASP A 390 -9.21 -24.24 35.72
CA ASP A 390 -7.81 -24.08 35.32
C ASP A 390 -7.54 -23.48 33.92
N LEU A 391 -8.54 -22.95 33.22
CA LEU A 391 -8.38 -22.51 31.82
C LEU A 391 -7.24 -21.50 31.65
N LYS A 392 -7.15 -20.52 32.56
CA LYS A 392 -6.06 -19.53 32.55
C LYS A 392 -4.69 -20.21 32.70
N LYS A 393 -4.57 -21.17 33.61
CA LYS A 393 -3.33 -21.93 33.84
C LYS A 393 -2.94 -22.74 32.60
N CYS A 394 -3.89 -23.47 32.03
CA CYS A 394 -3.67 -24.26 30.81
C CYS A 394 -3.29 -23.38 29.60
N LEU A 395 -3.87 -22.19 29.47
CA LEU A 395 -3.48 -21.24 28.42
C LEU A 395 -2.05 -20.73 28.62
N LEU A 396 -1.66 -20.37 29.84
CA LEU A 396 -0.29 -19.91 30.14
C LEU A 396 0.76 -21.01 29.92
N ALA A 397 0.41 -22.28 30.17
CA ALA A 397 1.27 -23.44 29.94
C ALA A 397 1.43 -23.83 28.46
N LEU A 398 0.69 -23.20 27.53
CA LEU A 398 0.83 -23.49 26.11
C LEU A 398 2.26 -23.15 25.61
N PRO A 399 2.87 -24.03 24.79
CA PRO A 399 4.11 -23.72 24.09
C PRO A 399 4.03 -22.42 23.31
N ASP A 400 5.08 -21.61 23.35
CA ASP A 400 5.15 -20.29 22.71
C ASP A 400 4.86 -20.35 21.19
N ASN A 401 5.25 -21.41 20.50
CA ASN A 401 4.94 -21.61 19.07
C ASN A 401 3.44 -21.76 18.77
N LYS A 402 2.62 -22.12 19.77
CA LYS A 402 1.15 -22.15 19.68
C LYS A 402 0.50 -20.83 20.06
N THR A 403 1.28 -19.88 20.57
CA THR A 403 0.80 -18.59 21.09
C THR A 403 1.51 -17.42 20.39
N GLU A 404 1.77 -17.57 19.09
CA GLU A 404 2.43 -16.57 18.25
C GLU A 404 3.81 -16.13 18.78
N HIS A 405 4.56 -17.08 19.34
CA HIS A 405 5.88 -16.89 19.98
C HIS A 405 5.86 -16.01 21.24
N LEU A 406 4.70 -15.80 21.86
CA LEU A 406 4.58 -15.12 23.15
C LEU A 406 4.45 -16.13 24.30
N PRO A 407 5.48 -16.32 25.13
CA PRO A 407 5.43 -17.28 26.24
C PRO A 407 4.40 -16.84 27.29
N GLY A 408 3.74 -17.81 27.94
CA GLY A 408 2.89 -17.53 29.10
C GLY A 408 3.69 -17.21 30.35
N TYR A 409 4.82 -17.89 30.52
CA TYR A 409 5.79 -17.65 31.59
C TYR A 409 7.15 -17.35 30.98
N LEU A 410 7.72 -16.20 31.31
CA LEU A 410 9.05 -15.80 30.86
C LEU A 410 9.95 -15.60 32.08
N PRO A 411 10.78 -16.59 32.44
CA PRO A 411 11.78 -16.43 33.49
C PRO A 411 12.90 -15.51 33.02
N LEU A 412 13.26 -14.55 33.86
CA LEU A 412 14.27 -13.54 33.64
C LEU A 412 15.21 -13.42 34.84
N VAL A 413 16.50 -13.23 34.55
CA VAL A 413 17.50 -12.85 35.54
C VAL A 413 18.45 -11.82 34.92
N PRO A 414 18.71 -10.68 35.58
CA PRO A 414 19.65 -9.67 35.08
C PRO A 414 20.98 -10.27 34.64
N GLY A 415 21.47 -9.84 33.48
CA GLY A 415 22.69 -10.36 32.85
C GLY A 415 22.48 -11.61 31.99
N MET A 416 21.28 -12.20 31.89
CA MET A 416 21.06 -13.34 31.00
C MET A 416 21.08 -12.94 29.52
N PRO A 417 21.61 -13.81 28.64
CA PRO A 417 21.46 -13.61 27.20
C PRO A 417 19.99 -13.80 26.80
N ILE A 418 19.49 -12.92 25.95
CA ILE A 418 18.14 -12.98 25.39
C ILE A 418 18.19 -12.89 23.87
N LEU A 419 17.12 -13.33 23.23
CA LEU A 419 16.89 -13.21 21.80
C LEU A 419 15.54 -12.56 21.57
N LEU A 420 15.48 -11.45 20.83
CA LEU A 420 14.20 -10.86 20.43
C LEU A 420 13.47 -11.80 19.46
N GLN A 421 12.19 -12.13 19.71
CA GLN A 421 11.36 -12.87 18.74
C GLN A 421 10.63 -11.95 17.75
N GLU A 422 10.69 -10.63 17.95
CA GLU A 422 9.94 -9.67 17.15
C GLU A 422 10.78 -8.58 16.51
N ASN A 423 10.26 -8.07 15.39
CA ASN A 423 10.81 -6.90 14.74
C ASN A 423 10.24 -5.64 15.40
N ILE A 424 11.04 -4.98 16.22
CA ILE A 424 10.65 -3.76 16.92
C ILE A 424 10.98 -2.55 16.05
N VAL A 425 12.28 -2.33 15.77
CA VAL A 425 12.79 -1.27 14.88
C VAL A 425 14.03 -1.79 14.15
N CYS A 426 13.83 -2.47 13.01
CA CYS A 426 14.90 -3.15 12.27
C CYS A 426 16.04 -2.21 11.86
N GLU A 427 15.72 -0.98 11.46
CA GLU A 427 16.69 0.03 11.04
C GLU A 427 17.68 0.42 12.15
N LEU A 428 17.27 0.25 13.41
CA LEU A 428 18.08 0.49 14.60
C LEU A 428 18.73 -0.78 15.16
N GLY A 429 18.62 -1.93 14.49
CA GLY A 429 19.20 -3.20 14.94
C GLY A 429 18.33 -3.99 15.92
N LEU A 430 17.08 -3.56 16.16
CA LEU A 430 16.10 -4.22 17.03
C LEU A 430 15.17 -5.13 16.21
N SER A 431 15.74 -6.17 15.61
CA SER A 431 15.03 -7.13 14.77
C SER A 431 14.88 -8.49 15.45
N ASN A 432 13.95 -9.31 14.98
CA ASN A 432 13.87 -10.72 15.38
C ASN A 432 15.25 -11.39 15.16
N GLY A 433 15.72 -12.11 16.18
CA GLY A 433 17.02 -12.76 16.21
C GLY A 433 18.15 -11.86 16.72
N ALA A 434 17.87 -10.60 17.07
CA ALA A 434 18.85 -9.76 17.75
C ALA A 434 19.13 -10.34 19.15
N GLN A 435 20.41 -10.57 19.42
CA GLN A 435 20.89 -11.01 20.72
C GLN A 435 21.13 -9.79 21.61
N GLY A 436 20.71 -9.90 22.86
CA GLY A 436 20.95 -8.88 23.86
C GLY A 436 21.25 -9.48 25.24
N ILE A 437 21.51 -8.59 26.20
CA ILE A 437 21.63 -8.92 27.61
C ILE A 437 20.49 -8.24 28.34
N PHE A 438 19.66 -9.02 29.01
CA PHE A 438 18.59 -8.47 29.84
C PHE A 438 19.19 -7.75 31.05
N ARG A 439 18.74 -6.52 31.33
CA ARG A 439 19.25 -5.68 32.42
C ARG A 439 18.27 -5.57 33.57
N GLU A 440 17.04 -5.16 33.29
CA GLU A 440 16.04 -4.89 34.31
C GLU A 440 14.63 -5.02 33.75
N LEU A 441 13.67 -5.39 34.60
CA LEU A 441 12.25 -5.38 34.27
C LEU A 441 11.58 -4.19 34.94
N ILE A 442 10.83 -3.40 34.18
CA ILE A 442 10.00 -2.32 34.72
C ILE A 442 8.55 -2.76 34.74
N TYR A 443 7.90 -2.63 35.89
CA TYR A 443 6.52 -3.08 36.15
C TYR A 443 5.84 -2.16 37.15
N ASP A 444 4.50 -2.17 37.16
CA ASP A 444 3.71 -1.35 38.09
C ASP A 444 3.71 -1.95 39.50
N ARG A 445 4.01 -1.13 40.53
CA ARG A 445 4.17 -1.58 41.93
C ARG A 445 2.84 -1.75 42.68
N VAL A 446 1.71 -1.42 42.07
CA VAL A 446 0.38 -1.46 42.71
C VAL A 446 -0.11 -2.89 42.99
N SER A 447 0.48 -3.90 42.37
CA SER A 447 0.22 -5.32 42.67
C SER A 447 1.44 -5.93 43.36
N GLU A 448 1.31 -6.32 44.62
CA GLU A 448 2.40 -6.96 45.38
C GLU A 448 2.96 -8.17 44.60
N PRO A 449 4.30 -8.31 44.50
CA PRO A 449 4.90 -9.52 43.98
C PRO A 449 4.44 -10.70 44.82
N THR A 450 3.80 -11.69 44.20
CA THR A 450 3.30 -12.86 44.92
C THR A 450 4.40 -13.91 44.95
N THR A 451 4.88 -14.25 46.14
CA THR A 451 5.68 -15.46 46.38
C THR A 451 4.73 -16.64 46.51
N GLY A 452 4.83 -17.65 45.65
CA GLY A 452 3.88 -18.77 45.68
C GLY A 452 4.19 -19.91 44.72
N THR A 453 3.70 -21.09 45.08
CA THR A 453 3.84 -22.37 44.37
C THR A 453 2.84 -22.50 43.21
N ASP A 454 2.84 -21.57 42.26
CA ASP A 454 1.88 -21.68 41.15
C ASP A 454 2.21 -22.85 40.21
N GLU A 455 3.49 -23.28 40.12
CA GLU A 455 3.93 -24.32 39.17
C GLU A 455 5.15 -25.14 39.64
N GLU A 456 5.13 -26.45 39.40
CA GLU A 456 6.20 -27.42 39.71
C GLU A 456 7.56 -27.10 39.03
N ALA A 457 7.59 -26.16 38.08
CA ALA A 457 8.75 -25.84 37.24
C ALA A 457 9.69 -24.76 37.82
N PHE A 458 9.31 -24.09 38.92
CA PHE A 458 10.08 -22.97 39.50
C PHE A 458 10.31 -23.16 41.00
N THR A 459 11.35 -22.51 41.54
CA THR A 459 11.71 -22.63 42.96
C THR A 459 10.72 -21.84 43.84
N PRO A 460 10.47 -22.25 45.10
CA PRO A 460 9.45 -21.63 45.97
C PRO A 460 9.66 -20.13 46.24
N ASP A 461 10.90 -19.66 46.14
CA ASP A 461 11.29 -18.26 46.31
C ASP A 461 11.02 -17.39 45.07
N THR A 462 10.68 -17.97 43.92
CA THR A 462 10.48 -17.26 42.63
C THR A 462 9.50 -16.09 42.74
N VAL A 463 9.89 -14.93 42.20
CA VAL A 463 9.06 -13.72 42.18
C VAL A 463 8.24 -13.68 40.90
N PHE A 464 6.90 -13.69 41.02
CA PHE A 464 6.00 -13.61 39.86
C PHE A 464 5.48 -12.19 39.63
N ILE A 465 5.53 -11.73 38.37
CA ILE A 465 5.14 -10.36 37.96
C ILE A 465 4.12 -10.43 36.84
N ARG A 466 2.92 -9.87 37.06
CA ARG A 466 1.81 -9.86 36.08
C ARG A 466 1.68 -8.54 35.29
N ASN A 467 2.11 -7.43 35.88
CA ASN A 467 1.93 -6.07 35.34
C ASN A 467 3.25 -5.45 34.84
N ALA A 468 4.03 -6.22 34.07
CA ALA A 468 5.21 -5.68 33.42
C ALA A 468 4.82 -4.59 32.39
N GLN A 469 5.68 -3.59 32.22
CA GLN A 469 5.51 -2.53 31.24
C GLN A 469 6.50 -2.72 30.08
N TYR A 470 7.79 -2.89 30.42
CA TYR A 470 8.86 -3.12 29.46
C TYR A 470 10.09 -3.74 30.14
N ALA A 471 10.97 -4.36 29.35
CA ALA A 471 12.26 -4.86 29.79
C ALA A 471 13.39 -3.98 29.23
N LEU A 472 14.34 -3.59 30.06
CA LEU A 472 15.58 -2.95 29.62
C LEU A 472 16.55 -4.02 29.13
N VAL A 473 16.95 -3.92 27.87
CA VAL A 473 17.85 -4.88 27.22
C VAL A 473 18.99 -4.14 26.56
N GLU A 474 20.21 -4.56 26.86
CA GLU A 474 21.39 -4.07 26.16
C GLU A 474 21.60 -4.86 24.87
N ILE A 475 21.63 -4.16 23.73
CA ILE A 475 21.82 -4.78 22.41
C ILE A 475 23.03 -4.13 21.77
N ALA A 476 24.17 -4.82 21.80
CA ALA A 476 25.45 -4.28 21.32
C ALA A 476 25.46 -3.87 19.84
N LYS A 477 24.58 -4.47 19.02
CA LYS A 477 24.42 -4.14 17.60
C LYS A 477 23.37 -3.06 17.33
N SER A 478 22.77 -2.51 18.39
CA SER A 478 21.82 -1.42 18.29
C SER A 478 22.51 -0.18 17.74
N LYS A 479 21.82 0.55 16.86
CA LYS A 479 22.28 1.86 16.35
C LYS A 479 21.73 3.02 17.18
N ILE A 480 21.19 2.74 18.36
CA ILE A 480 20.67 3.73 19.30
C ILE A 480 21.84 4.27 20.11
N SER A 481 22.09 5.57 20.02
CA SER A 481 23.19 6.24 20.72
C SER A 481 22.93 6.35 22.22
N LYS A 482 21.90 7.08 22.63
CA LYS A 482 21.45 7.21 24.02
C LYS A 482 19.97 7.57 24.06
N LEU A 483 19.18 6.82 24.83
CA LEU A 483 17.74 7.07 24.99
C LEU A 483 17.48 7.69 26.37
N GLY A 484 17.37 9.02 26.42
CA GLY A 484 17.14 9.76 27.67
C GLY A 484 18.29 9.59 28.67
N SER A 485 17.96 9.17 29.89
CA SER A 485 18.91 8.91 30.99
C SER A 485 19.51 7.51 30.98
N LEU A 486 19.11 6.62 30.06
CA LEU A 486 19.61 5.25 29.99
C LEU A 486 21.08 5.20 29.55
N GLU A 487 21.77 4.12 29.93
CA GLU A 487 23.10 3.80 29.43
C GLU A 487 23.07 3.61 27.90
N PRO A 488 24.18 3.90 27.19
CA PRO A 488 24.29 3.63 25.76
C PRO A 488 23.97 2.17 25.45
N LEU A 489 23.30 1.91 24.32
CA LEU A 489 22.91 0.57 23.85
C LEU A 489 21.83 -0.16 24.68
N VAL A 490 21.42 0.39 25.83
CA VAL A 490 20.28 -0.11 26.60
C VAL A 490 18.98 0.43 26.00
N VAL A 491 18.07 -0.48 25.70
CA VAL A 491 16.84 -0.20 24.97
C VAL A 491 15.65 -0.78 25.72
N PRO A 492 14.56 -0.01 25.91
CA PRO A 492 13.32 -0.54 26.45
C PRO A 492 12.59 -1.39 25.41
N ILE A 493 12.30 -2.64 25.76
CA ILE A 493 11.54 -3.62 24.99
C ILE A 493 10.13 -3.69 25.59
N PRO A 494 9.11 -3.09 24.96
CA PRO A 494 7.77 -3.04 25.51
C PRO A 494 7.07 -4.39 25.41
N ILE A 495 6.09 -4.60 26.29
CA ILE A 495 5.12 -5.67 26.12
C ILE A 495 4.37 -5.46 24.80
N ILE A 496 4.14 -6.55 24.08
CA ILE A 496 3.32 -6.57 22.88
C ILE A 496 2.07 -7.41 23.07
N GLU A 497 1.14 -7.25 22.14
CA GLU A 497 -0.14 -7.95 22.18
C GLU A 497 -0.37 -8.74 20.89
N LYS A 498 -0.72 -10.02 21.03
CA LYS A 498 -1.10 -10.88 19.90
C LYS A 498 -2.39 -11.62 20.20
N THR A 499 -3.07 -12.09 19.15
CA THR A 499 -4.27 -12.92 19.27
C THR A 499 -3.98 -14.27 18.64
N PHE A 500 -4.28 -15.35 19.36
CA PHE A 500 -4.19 -16.72 18.87
C PHE A 500 -5.49 -17.48 19.21
N ASP A 501 -5.76 -18.56 18.49
CA ASP A 501 -6.90 -19.42 18.74
C ASP A 501 -6.44 -20.67 19.50
N ALA A 502 -7.04 -20.94 20.65
CA ALA A 502 -6.76 -22.12 21.46
C ALA A 502 -7.85 -23.16 21.24
N ASP A 503 -7.44 -24.40 20.96
CA ASP A 503 -8.31 -25.57 20.82
C ASP A 503 -8.54 -26.18 22.21
N LEU A 504 -9.78 -26.08 22.69
CA LEU A 504 -10.14 -26.48 24.03
C LEU A 504 -10.20 -28.00 24.19
N GLU A 505 -10.53 -28.75 23.13
CA GLU A 505 -10.55 -30.22 23.20
C GLU A 505 -9.13 -30.77 23.39
N LYS A 506 -8.16 -30.17 22.70
CA LYS A 506 -6.73 -30.50 22.89
C LYS A 506 -6.18 -30.05 24.24
N LEU A 507 -6.71 -28.97 24.79
CA LEU A 507 -6.27 -28.44 26.08
C LEU A 507 -6.71 -29.33 27.26
N TYR A 508 -7.84 -30.03 27.11
CA TYR A 508 -8.49 -30.84 28.14
C TYR A 508 -8.61 -32.32 27.76
N SER A 509 -7.85 -32.82 26.78
CA SER A 509 -7.97 -34.18 26.24
C SER A 509 -7.92 -35.26 27.31
N ASP A 510 -7.16 -35.02 28.38
CA ASP A 510 -6.91 -35.98 29.46
C ASP A 510 -7.85 -35.75 30.67
N LYS A 511 -8.69 -34.70 30.64
CA LYS A 511 -9.60 -34.29 31.71
C LYS A 511 -11.05 -34.60 31.34
N GLY A 512 -11.40 -35.89 31.33
CA GLY A 512 -12.70 -36.42 30.88
C GLY A 512 -13.95 -35.75 31.49
N ALA A 513 -13.89 -35.29 32.74
CA ALA A 513 -14.97 -34.54 33.39
C ALA A 513 -15.24 -33.17 32.74
N VAL A 514 -14.19 -32.48 32.28
CA VAL A 514 -14.31 -31.17 31.60
C VAL A 514 -14.85 -31.36 30.19
N MET A 515 -14.45 -32.44 29.49
CA MET A 515 -14.98 -32.80 28.17
C MET A 515 -16.49 -33.09 28.19
N LYS A 516 -17.04 -33.57 29.32
CA LYS A 516 -18.50 -33.71 29.51
C LYS A 516 -19.20 -32.34 29.59
N LEU A 517 -18.65 -31.40 30.36
CA LEU A 517 -19.13 -30.01 30.45
C LEU A 517 -19.10 -29.28 29.09
N PHE A 518 -18.11 -29.55 28.25
CA PHE A 518 -18.02 -29.05 26.87
C PHE A 518 -19.21 -29.46 26.02
N LYS A 519 -19.54 -30.77 26.04
CA LYS A 519 -20.67 -31.36 25.31
C LYS A 519 -21.99 -30.82 25.84
N ASP A 520 -22.17 -30.75 27.16
CA ASP A 520 -23.41 -30.31 27.79
C ASP A 520 -23.70 -28.82 27.54
N ARG A 521 -22.67 -27.96 27.52
CA ARG A 521 -22.83 -26.49 27.34
C ARG A 521 -22.75 -26.01 25.89
N LYS A 522 -22.59 -26.92 24.90
CA LYS A 522 -22.40 -26.59 23.46
C LYS A 522 -21.35 -25.47 23.25
N LEU A 523 -20.23 -25.54 23.97
CA LEU A 523 -19.15 -24.56 23.84
C LEU A 523 -18.46 -24.73 22.49
N LYS A 524 -17.94 -23.64 21.91
CA LYS A 524 -17.11 -23.74 20.70
C LYS A 524 -15.84 -24.52 21.04
N ALA A 525 -15.43 -25.41 20.13
CA ALA A 525 -14.20 -26.18 20.26
C ALA A 525 -12.94 -25.30 20.32
N SER A 526 -13.00 -24.07 19.79
CA SER A 526 -11.90 -23.12 19.84
C SER A 526 -12.30 -21.75 20.38
N ILE A 527 -11.41 -21.14 21.16
CA ILE A 527 -11.55 -19.78 21.71
C ILE A 527 -10.44 -18.88 21.19
N SER A 528 -10.79 -17.61 20.95
CA SER A 528 -9.80 -16.59 20.56
C SER A 528 -9.28 -15.89 21.81
N VAL A 529 -7.97 -15.97 22.03
CA VAL A 529 -7.26 -15.46 23.20
C VAL A 529 -6.34 -14.33 22.77
N LYS A 530 -6.45 -13.19 23.45
CA LYS A 530 -5.58 -12.04 23.27
C LYS A 530 -4.54 -12.02 24.39
N ARG A 531 -3.27 -12.25 24.06
CA ARG A 531 -2.17 -12.32 25.01
C ARG A 531 -1.32 -11.05 24.96
N LYS A 532 -1.02 -10.51 26.14
CA LYS A 532 -0.01 -9.47 26.36
C LYS A 532 1.20 -10.07 27.07
N ALA A 533 2.37 -10.05 26.42
CA ALA A 533 3.63 -10.56 26.98
C ALA A 533 4.86 -9.87 26.36
N LEU A 534 6.03 -10.07 26.96
CA LEU A 534 7.30 -9.64 26.38
C LEU A 534 7.66 -10.52 25.15
N PRO A 535 8.12 -9.91 24.04
CA PRO A 535 8.51 -10.60 22.82
C PRO A 535 9.96 -11.12 22.80
#